data_AF-A0A0R3SHQ1-F1
#
_entry.id   AF-A0A0R3SHQ1-F1
#
_cell.length_a   1.000
_cell.length_b   1.000
_cell.length_c   1.000
_cell.angle_alpha   90.00
_cell.angle_beta   90.00
_cell.angle_gamma   90.00
#
_symmetry.space_group_name_H-M   'P 1'
#
loop_
_entity.id
_entity.type
_entity.pdbx_description
1 polymer ?
#
loop_
_entity_poly.entity_id
_entity_poly.type
_entity_poly.pdbx_seq_one_letter_code
_entity_poly.pdbx_strand_id
1 'polypeptide(L)'
;MIVLNSAIYFGTLLLFSSSFAFNIEVTHPSVKSGKVKSLFGFSVAGHRKQNDERGLIVGAPSDDKSGSIYWCPYQSNQCRNITFNIYKAASYSYTELGHELFGYSLSTLPLQQDRLAVACSPRLAYEVTGKLFVTGGCFAFSNTLSDPQFLGASTCLNIPDSSRSIDLRFCLDGASASYFHNTFTDIIISGSPYYQFARGIGLVSNMTEFKPVRRTDSSNLGDYSLLGSSSIISDHVYSSASDTNKPIVSVFGAPGVPQTKDEKGSGFVILNVIEKNTNQIIIPQAQLLQGSRFGSRFGHAVALIDLNGDGWDDLLVGAPFEQQMDPSALQKLDTEGRSTLSGSAAFGSVYIFWNQHRRLPSITAFSDSDIQILKPPPILSLKSGFGSVITTLGDIDHDGIDDFAIGAPYDEGGGSVIIYHGSKDKKIGAPTQHSSKLYCKGSIVVIRILAARNGIDKDIEAVV
;
A
#
# COMPACT_ATOMS: atom_id res chain seq x y z
N MET A 1 -47.55 -10.29 60.04
CA MET A 1 -46.19 -10.82 59.85
C MET A 1 -46.18 -11.54 58.50
N ILE A 2 -46.29 -10.79 57.40
CA ILE A 2 -45.17 -10.36 56.53
C ILE A 2 -44.26 -11.55 56.13
N VAL A 3 -44.63 -12.14 54.98
CA VAL A 3 -43.85 -12.67 53.84
C VAL A 3 -42.42 -13.17 54.11
N LEU A 4 -42.11 -14.40 53.68
CA LEU A 4 -41.15 -14.68 52.59
C LEU A 4 -41.08 -16.17 52.24
N ASN A 5 -41.64 -16.49 51.07
CA ASN A 5 -41.38 -17.70 50.30
C ASN A 5 -39.90 -17.73 49.88
N SER A 6 -39.15 -18.75 50.28
CA SER A 6 -37.78 -18.98 49.82
C SER A 6 -37.81 -19.88 48.58
N ALA A 7 -38.05 -19.28 47.41
CA ALA A 7 -37.80 -19.94 46.13
C ALA A 7 -36.29 -19.81 45.81
N ILE A 8 -35.57 -20.93 45.88
CA ILE A 8 -34.16 -21.01 45.47
C ILE A 8 -34.14 -21.03 43.94
N TYR A 9 -33.91 -19.87 43.31
CA TYR A 9 -33.59 -19.79 41.89
C TYR A 9 -32.12 -20.19 41.70
N PHE A 10 -31.90 -21.41 41.19
CA PHE A 10 -30.61 -21.78 40.58
C PHE A 10 -30.50 -21.01 39.26
N GLY A 11 -29.90 -19.81 39.32
CA GLY A 11 -29.49 -19.08 38.13
C GLY A 11 -28.35 -19.83 37.47
N THR A 12 -28.65 -20.57 36.40
CA THR A 12 -27.63 -21.04 35.46
C THR A 12 -26.99 -19.81 34.83
N LEU A 13 -25.82 -19.44 35.35
CA LEU A 13 -24.93 -18.47 34.72
C LEU A 13 -24.49 -19.10 33.39
N LEU A 14 -25.21 -18.78 32.31
CA LEU A 14 -24.72 -18.98 30.95
C LEU A 14 -23.50 -18.07 30.80
N LEU A 15 -22.33 -18.63 31.10
CA LEU A 15 -21.07 -18.13 30.61
C LEU A 15 -21.20 -18.13 29.08
N PHE A 16 -21.62 -17.00 28.52
CA PHE A 16 -21.29 -16.69 27.13
C PHE A 16 -19.78 -16.68 27.08
N SER A 17 -19.20 -17.82 26.71
CA SER A 17 -17.84 -17.85 26.19
C SER A 17 -17.85 -16.90 25.00
N SER A 18 -17.33 -15.69 25.22
CA SER A 18 -16.96 -14.78 24.15
C SER A 18 -15.92 -15.52 23.33
N SER A 19 -16.39 -16.25 22.32
CA SER A 19 -15.53 -16.79 21.28
C SER A 19 -14.96 -15.57 20.57
N PHE A 20 -13.71 -15.22 20.85
CA PHE A 20 -12.90 -14.40 19.97
C PHE A 20 -12.67 -15.22 18.70
N ALA A 21 -13.70 -15.31 17.86
CA ALA A 21 -13.62 -15.98 16.58
C ALA A 21 -12.80 -15.06 15.67
N PHE A 22 -11.56 -15.47 15.42
CA PHE A 22 -10.78 -14.98 14.29
C PHE A 22 -11.55 -15.38 13.02
N ASN A 23 -11.98 -14.40 12.25
CA ASN A 23 -13.00 -14.50 11.21
C ASN A 23 -12.44 -14.78 9.81
N ILE A 24 -11.10 -14.85 9.66
CA ILE A 24 -10.44 -15.20 8.40
C ILE A 24 -10.23 -16.72 8.32
N GLU A 25 -10.84 -17.38 7.34
CA GLU A 25 -10.85 -18.84 7.17
C GLU A 25 -9.56 -19.35 6.51
N VAL A 26 -8.56 -19.68 7.31
CA VAL A 26 -7.23 -20.10 6.82
C VAL A 26 -7.14 -21.58 6.44
N THR A 27 -8.12 -22.44 6.76
CA THR A 27 -8.02 -23.89 6.52
C THR A 27 -8.41 -24.30 5.10
N HIS A 28 -9.37 -23.60 4.50
CA HIS A 28 -9.85 -23.87 3.13
C HIS A 28 -9.87 -22.62 2.25
N PRO A 29 -8.71 -22.01 1.98
CA PRO A 29 -8.68 -20.82 1.15
C PRO A 29 -8.91 -21.14 -0.33
N SER A 30 -9.40 -20.14 -1.07
CA SER A 30 -9.51 -20.19 -2.52
C SER A 30 -8.17 -19.86 -3.16
N VAL A 31 -7.51 -20.84 -3.77
CA VAL A 31 -6.19 -20.64 -4.36
C VAL A 31 -6.31 -20.32 -5.85
N LYS A 32 -5.77 -19.17 -6.26
CA LYS A 32 -5.68 -18.76 -7.67
C LYS A 32 -4.25 -18.93 -8.16
N SER A 33 -4.05 -19.57 -9.30
CA SER A 33 -2.69 -19.84 -9.82
C SER A 33 -2.48 -19.23 -11.19
N GLY A 34 -1.28 -18.71 -11.43
CA GLY A 34 -0.86 -18.20 -12.72
C GLY A 34 0.26 -19.02 -13.34
N LYS A 35 0.78 -18.53 -14.47
CA LYS A 35 1.92 -19.15 -15.15
C LYS A 35 3.17 -19.15 -14.26
N VAL A 36 3.95 -20.22 -14.33
CA VAL A 36 5.22 -20.33 -13.58
C VAL A 36 6.20 -19.24 -14.04
N LYS A 37 6.90 -18.61 -13.09
CA LYS A 37 7.86 -17.50 -13.29
C LYS A 37 7.28 -16.18 -13.83
N SER A 38 5.96 -16.05 -13.96
CA SER A 38 5.36 -14.78 -14.40
C SER A 38 5.29 -13.70 -13.31
N LEU A 39 5.68 -14.06 -12.07
CA LEU A 39 5.41 -13.27 -10.86
C LEU A 39 3.91 -12.98 -10.70
N PHE A 40 3.03 -13.92 -11.07
CA PHE A 40 1.61 -13.83 -10.77
C PHE A 40 1.37 -13.63 -9.27
N GLY A 41 0.61 -12.59 -8.93
CA GLY A 41 0.39 -12.16 -7.54
C GLY A 41 1.37 -11.11 -7.04
N PHE A 42 2.18 -10.52 -7.93
CA PHE A 42 3.05 -9.41 -7.58
C PHE A 42 2.25 -8.20 -7.08
N SER A 43 1.10 -7.95 -7.69
CA SER A 43 0.11 -6.99 -7.22
C SER A 43 -1.29 -7.60 -7.34
N VAL A 44 -2.19 -7.25 -6.42
CA VAL A 44 -3.56 -7.78 -6.41
C VAL A 44 -4.52 -6.70 -5.95
N ALA A 45 -5.70 -6.65 -6.55
CA ALA A 45 -6.79 -5.79 -6.12
C ALA A 45 -8.14 -6.47 -6.33
N GLY A 46 -9.04 -6.41 -5.33
CA GLY A 46 -10.43 -6.85 -5.49
C GLY A 46 -11.18 -5.91 -6.42
N HIS A 47 -12.04 -6.44 -7.30
CA HIS A 47 -12.72 -5.66 -8.32
C HIS A 47 -14.11 -6.23 -8.61
N ARG A 48 -15.03 -5.33 -8.98
CA ARG A 48 -16.43 -5.64 -9.26
C ARG A 48 -16.78 -5.24 -10.69
N LYS A 49 -17.01 -6.24 -11.54
CA LYS A 49 -17.46 -6.02 -12.94
C LYS A 49 -18.95 -5.71 -12.99
N GLN A 50 -19.47 -5.47 -14.21
CA GLN A 50 -20.90 -5.38 -14.47
C GLN A 50 -21.66 -6.61 -13.92
N ASN A 51 -22.93 -6.41 -13.56
CA ASN A 51 -23.81 -7.44 -12.97
C ASN A 51 -23.33 -8.02 -11.62
N ASP A 52 -22.52 -7.28 -10.84
CA ASP A 52 -22.00 -7.73 -9.54
C ASP A 52 -21.10 -8.98 -9.63
N GLU A 53 -20.42 -9.22 -10.75
CA GLU A 53 -19.39 -10.26 -10.80
C GLU A 53 -18.15 -9.78 -10.02
N ARG A 54 -17.90 -10.41 -8.88
CA ARG A 54 -16.77 -10.13 -8.00
C ARG A 54 -15.58 -11.04 -8.30
N GLY A 55 -14.39 -10.52 -8.09
CA GLY A 55 -13.16 -11.26 -8.24
C GLY A 55 -11.95 -10.36 -8.12
N LEU A 56 -10.79 -10.92 -8.48
CA LEU A 56 -9.52 -10.23 -8.34
C LEU A 56 -8.96 -9.83 -9.69
N ILE A 57 -8.32 -8.66 -9.72
CA ILE A 57 -7.32 -8.32 -10.73
C ILE A 57 -5.97 -8.70 -10.16
N VAL A 58 -5.21 -9.50 -10.91
CA VAL A 58 -3.90 -9.98 -10.49
C VAL A 58 -2.84 -9.55 -11.49
N GLY A 59 -1.80 -8.86 -11.01
CA GLY A 59 -0.63 -8.50 -11.78
C GLY A 59 0.37 -9.64 -11.88
N ALA A 60 0.95 -9.81 -13.07
CA ALA A 60 2.00 -10.76 -13.39
C ALA A 60 3.06 -10.06 -14.27
N PRO A 61 3.91 -9.19 -13.69
CA PRO A 61 4.79 -8.30 -14.44
C PRO A 61 5.93 -9.00 -15.20
N SER A 62 6.18 -10.28 -14.92
CA SER A 62 7.11 -11.11 -15.70
C SER A 62 6.39 -12.12 -16.60
N ASP A 63 5.08 -11.98 -16.78
CA ASP A 63 4.39 -12.76 -17.79
C ASP A 63 4.65 -12.21 -19.19
N ASP A 64 4.79 -13.12 -20.14
CA ASP A 64 5.16 -12.79 -21.52
C ASP A 64 6.40 -11.87 -21.57
N LYS A 65 6.60 -11.15 -22.68
CA LYS A 65 7.68 -10.16 -22.77
C LYS A 65 7.44 -8.94 -21.90
N SER A 66 6.19 -8.46 -21.78
CA SER A 66 5.93 -7.12 -21.25
C SER A 66 5.24 -7.06 -19.90
N GLY A 67 4.80 -8.20 -19.36
CA GLY A 67 3.90 -8.27 -18.21
C GLY A 67 2.44 -8.44 -18.62
N SER A 68 1.59 -8.85 -17.69
CA SER A 68 0.16 -9.04 -17.91
C SER A 68 -0.64 -8.79 -16.63
N ILE A 69 -1.94 -8.55 -16.80
CA ILE A 69 -2.92 -8.60 -15.71
C ILE A 69 -3.96 -9.68 -15.99
N TYR A 70 -4.50 -10.26 -14.94
CA TYR A 70 -5.44 -11.38 -14.99
C TYR A 70 -6.74 -11.03 -14.27
N TRP A 71 -7.87 -11.44 -14.84
CA TRP A 71 -9.16 -11.48 -14.15
C TRP A 71 -9.36 -12.86 -13.52
N CYS A 72 -9.56 -12.89 -12.21
CA CYS A 72 -9.81 -14.12 -11.44
C CYS A 72 -11.18 -14.02 -10.78
N PRO A 73 -12.25 -14.56 -11.39
CA PRO A 73 -13.58 -14.56 -10.77
C PRO A 73 -13.56 -15.25 -9.40
N TYR A 74 -14.33 -14.74 -8.45
CA TYR A 74 -14.38 -15.30 -7.08
C TYR A 74 -14.73 -16.80 -7.09
N GLN A 75 -15.80 -17.16 -7.79
CA GLN A 75 -16.34 -18.53 -7.86
C GLN A 75 -15.50 -19.52 -8.67
N SER A 76 -14.49 -19.05 -9.41
CA SER A 76 -13.69 -19.87 -10.31
C SER A 76 -12.21 -19.83 -9.97
N ASN A 77 -11.56 -20.99 -9.86
CA ASN A 77 -10.10 -21.03 -9.68
C ASN A 77 -9.33 -20.68 -10.97
N GLN A 78 -10.02 -20.54 -12.10
CA GLN A 78 -9.41 -20.17 -13.37
C GLN A 78 -9.33 -18.66 -13.53
N CYS A 79 -8.11 -18.16 -13.73
CA CYS A 79 -7.85 -16.77 -14.08
C CYS A 79 -7.67 -16.61 -15.59
N ARG A 80 -8.20 -15.54 -16.16
CA ARG A 80 -8.11 -15.22 -17.59
C ARG A 80 -7.21 -14.00 -17.79
N ASN A 81 -6.23 -14.10 -18.68
CA ASN A 81 -5.39 -12.96 -19.04
C ASN A 81 -6.24 -11.89 -19.75
N ILE A 82 -6.05 -10.62 -19.38
CA ILE A 82 -6.66 -9.46 -20.04
C ILE A 82 -5.65 -8.95 -21.07
N THR A 83 -5.85 -9.34 -22.32
CA THR A 83 -4.87 -9.12 -23.38
C THR A 83 -5.17 -7.87 -24.21
N PHE A 84 -4.18 -6.99 -24.31
CA PHE A 84 -4.15 -5.88 -25.26
C PHE A 84 -2.70 -5.51 -25.58
N ASN A 85 -2.48 -4.73 -26.65
CA ASN A 85 -1.15 -4.26 -26.99
C ASN A 85 -0.83 -2.97 -26.22
N ILE A 86 0.04 -3.08 -25.21
CA ILE A 86 0.42 -1.97 -24.34
C ILE A 86 1.06 -0.80 -25.11
N TYR A 87 1.85 -1.07 -26.15
CA TYR A 87 2.54 -0.04 -26.94
C TYR A 87 1.54 0.73 -27.82
N LYS A 88 0.59 0.02 -28.42
CA LYS A 88 -0.49 0.64 -29.19
C LYS A 88 -1.37 1.51 -28.29
N ALA A 89 -1.69 1.03 -27.09
CA ALA A 89 -2.47 1.78 -26.12
C ALA A 89 -1.71 3.02 -25.58
N ALA A 90 -0.39 2.91 -25.42
CA ALA A 90 0.46 4.01 -24.97
C ALA A 90 0.79 5.05 -26.06
N SER A 91 0.27 4.88 -27.29
CA SER A 91 0.71 5.53 -28.53
C SER A 91 1.94 4.86 -29.14
N TYR A 92 1.93 4.66 -30.47
CA TYR A 92 2.96 3.93 -31.25
C TYR A 92 4.39 4.48 -31.13
N SER A 93 4.60 5.60 -30.44
CA SER A 93 5.91 6.17 -30.13
C SER A 93 6.63 5.45 -28.97
N TYR A 94 5.95 4.53 -28.27
CA TYR A 94 6.58 3.66 -27.27
C TYR A 94 7.22 2.42 -27.94
N THR A 95 8.39 2.05 -27.46
CA THR A 95 9.23 1.00 -28.07
C THR A 95 9.25 -0.27 -27.22
N GLU A 96 9.39 -1.42 -27.87
CA GLU A 96 9.52 -2.73 -27.21
C GLU A 96 10.93 -2.85 -26.61
N LEU A 97 11.01 -2.82 -25.27
CA LEU A 97 12.24 -3.00 -24.51
C LEU A 97 12.40 -4.45 -24.03
N GLY A 98 11.29 -5.11 -23.73
CA GLY A 98 11.26 -6.35 -22.96
C GLY A 98 11.31 -6.09 -21.46
N HIS A 99 10.45 -6.81 -20.75
CA HIS A 99 10.19 -6.73 -19.32
C HIS A 99 9.67 -5.36 -18.87
N GLU A 100 8.69 -4.78 -19.57
CA GLU A 100 8.06 -3.49 -19.23
C GLU A 100 7.38 -3.47 -17.84
N LEU A 101 7.22 -4.65 -17.24
CA LEU A 101 6.63 -4.88 -15.92
C LEU A 101 5.16 -4.46 -15.85
N PHE A 102 4.39 -4.65 -16.91
CA PHE A 102 2.96 -4.37 -16.88
C PHE A 102 2.24 -5.25 -15.85
N GLY A 103 1.48 -4.63 -14.95
CA GLY A 103 0.91 -5.30 -13.77
C GLY A 103 1.80 -5.22 -12.53
N TYR A 104 2.80 -4.33 -12.50
CA TYR A 104 3.66 -4.11 -11.33
C TYR A 104 2.90 -3.50 -10.15
N SER A 105 2.06 -2.50 -10.41
CA SER A 105 1.16 -1.92 -9.41
C SER A 105 -0.27 -1.92 -9.95
N LEU A 106 -1.22 -2.10 -9.02
CA LEU A 106 -2.65 -2.15 -9.28
C LEU A 106 -3.38 -1.29 -8.26
N SER A 107 -4.44 -0.61 -8.70
CA SER A 107 -5.35 0.07 -7.81
C SER A 107 -6.76 0.09 -8.39
N THR A 108 -7.77 -0.07 -7.54
CA THR A 108 -9.18 -0.02 -7.90
C THR A 108 -10.00 0.32 -6.66
N LEU A 109 -11.30 0.56 -6.84
CA LEU A 109 -12.24 0.84 -5.76
C LEU A 109 -13.24 -0.33 -5.67
N PRO A 110 -12.92 -1.40 -4.91
CA PRO A 110 -13.64 -2.67 -4.94
C PRO A 110 -15.13 -2.56 -4.64
N LEU A 111 -15.52 -1.60 -3.78
CA LEU A 111 -16.88 -1.48 -3.26
C LEU A 111 -17.83 -0.67 -4.15
N GLN A 112 -17.37 -0.12 -5.26
CA GLN A 112 -18.17 0.76 -6.12
C GLN A 112 -18.37 0.17 -7.52
N GLN A 113 -19.63 0.04 -7.95
CA GLN A 113 -19.99 -0.40 -9.29
C GLN A 113 -19.56 0.66 -10.33
N ASP A 114 -19.22 0.21 -11.53
CA ASP A 114 -18.81 1.06 -12.66
C ASP A 114 -17.53 1.89 -12.45
N ARG A 115 -16.60 1.38 -11.62
CA ARG A 115 -15.31 2.03 -11.37
C ARG A 115 -14.14 1.46 -12.15
N LEU A 116 -13.17 2.34 -12.36
CA LEU A 116 -11.97 2.04 -13.11
C LEU A 116 -11.06 1.07 -12.34
N ALA A 117 -10.29 0.31 -13.10
CA ALA A 117 -9.09 -0.36 -12.61
C ALA A 117 -7.88 0.34 -13.19
N VAL A 118 -6.82 0.48 -12.40
CA VAL A 118 -5.55 1.06 -12.84
C VAL A 118 -4.48 -0.01 -12.75
N ALA A 119 -3.73 -0.19 -13.83
CA ALA A 119 -2.56 -1.06 -13.86
C ALA A 119 -1.37 -0.35 -14.48
N CYS A 120 -0.21 -0.45 -13.85
CA CYS A 120 0.98 0.29 -14.28
C CYS A 120 2.10 -0.59 -14.80
N SER A 121 2.98 0.03 -15.58
CA SER A 121 4.13 -0.56 -16.26
C SER A 121 5.35 0.37 -16.06
N PRO A 122 6.08 0.26 -14.95
CA PRO A 122 7.15 1.19 -14.62
C PRO A 122 8.31 1.17 -15.61
N ARG A 123 8.54 0.07 -16.34
CA ARG A 123 9.62 -0.01 -17.34
C ARG A 123 9.16 0.28 -18.77
N LEU A 124 7.97 0.86 -18.95
CA LEU A 124 7.52 1.32 -20.27
C LEU A 124 8.46 2.41 -20.80
N ALA A 125 8.90 2.27 -22.05
CA ALA A 125 9.98 3.07 -22.61
C ALA A 125 9.60 3.78 -23.90
N TYR A 126 10.04 5.03 -23.99
CA TYR A 126 9.79 5.95 -25.08
C TYR A 126 11.12 6.27 -25.79
N GLU A 127 11.15 6.20 -27.11
CA GLU A 127 12.37 6.46 -27.89
C GLU A 127 12.26 7.74 -28.70
N VAL A 128 13.24 8.63 -28.54
CA VAL A 128 13.35 9.87 -29.31
C VAL A 128 14.75 9.98 -29.87
N THR A 129 14.88 10.13 -31.19
CA THR A 129 16.17 10.36 -31.86
C THR A 129 17.27 9.37 -31.48
N GLY A 130 16.91 8.08 -31.31
CA GLY A 130 17.83 7.01 -30.92
C GLY A 130 18.17 6.98 -29.43
N LYS A 131 17.53 7.81 -28.60
CA LYS A 131 17.70 7.82 -27.15
C LYS A 131 16.46 7.22 -26.48
N LEU A 132 16.71 6.21 -25.64
CA LEU A 132 15.68 5.56 -24.84
C LEU A 132 15.43 6.32 -23.53
N PHE A 133 14.17 6.57 -23.22
CA PHE A 133 13.67 7.12 -21.96
C PHE A 133 12.74 6.10 -21.31
N VAL A 134 13.06 5.67 -20.09
CA VAL A 134 12.21 4.74 -19.33
C VAL A 134 11.31 5.58 -18.42
N THR A 135 10.25 6.11 -19.03
CA THR A 135 9.29 6.99 -18.36
C THR A 135 8.44 6.22 -17.37
N GLY A 136 8.04 4.99 -17.72
CA GLY A 136 6.93 4.30 -17.07
C GLY A 136 5.58 4.89 -17.48
N GLY A 137 4.52 4.42 -16.84
CA GLY A 137 3.16 4.88 -17.06
C GLY A 137 2.10 3.89 -16.60
N CYS A 138 0.86 4.36 -16.55
CA CYS A 138 -0.29 3.57 -16.10
C CYS A 138 -1.39 3.48 -17.17
N PHE A 139 -2.27 2.50 -17.04
CA PHE A 139 -3.44 2.32 -17.89
C PHE A 139 -4.68 2.25 -17.00
N ALA A 140 -5.66 3.09 -17.28
CA ALA A 140 -6.99 2.99 -16.67
C ALA A 140 -7.91 2.17 -17.58
N PHE A 141 -8.59 1.21 -17.00
CA PHE A 141 -9.55 0.33 -17.67
C PHE A 141 -10.95 0.67 -17.20
N SER A 142 -11.93 0.46 -18.08
CA SER A 142 -13.33 0.42 -17.69
C SER A 142 -13.59 -0.69 -16.64
N ASN A 143 -14.76 -0.69 -16.02
CA ASN A 143 -15.17 -1.73 -15.09
C ASN A 143 -15.34 -3.13 -15.74
N THR A 144 -15.39 -3.22 -17.06
CA THR A 144 -15.35 -4.50 -17.80
C THR A 144 -13.92 -4.99 -18.05
N LEU A 145 -12.92 -4.22 -17.61
CA LEU A 145 -11.50 -4.42 -17.89
C LEU A 145 -11.18 -4.33 -19.38
N SER A 146 -11.85 -3.40 -20.07
CA SER A 146 -11.67 -3.08 -21.49
C SER A 146 -11.26 -1.61 -21.68
N ASP A 147 -11.01 -1.23 -22.94
CA ASP A 147 -10.81 0.15 -23.37
C ASP A 147 -9.74 0.90 -22.58
N PRO A 148 -8.49 0.39 -22.53
CA PRO A 148 -7.42 0.98 -21.74
C PRO A 148 -7.10 2.41 -22.20
N GLN A 149 -7.22 3.36 -21.28
CA GLN A 149 -6.74 4.73 -21.45
C GLN A 149 -5.34 4.85 -20.85
N PHE A 150 -4.38 5.27 -21.68
CA PHE A 150 -3.02 5.50 -21.20
C PHE A 150 -2.90 6.79 -20.40
N LEU A 151 -2.33 6.66 -19.20
CA LEU A 151 -2.03 7.70 -18.24
C LEU A 151 -0.52 7.84 -18.16
N GLY A 152 0.06 8.41 -19.21
CA GLY A 152 1.50 8.65 -19.30
C GLY A 152 1.90 9.99 -18.68
N ALA A 153 3.11 10.06 -18.13
CA ALA A 153 3.70 11.30 -17.65
C ALA A 153 4.80 11.81 -18.60
N SER A 154 4.56 12.93 -19.28
CA SER A 154 5.60 13.65 -20.03
C SER A 154 6.66 14.28 -19.12
N THR A 155 6.42 14.30 -17.80
CA THR A 155 7.31 14.90 -16.79
C THR A 155 8.73 14.36 -16.88
N CYS A 156 8.88 13.10 -17.29
CA CYS A 156 10.16 12.43 -17.45
C CYS A 156 10.89 12.74 -18.77
N LEU A 157 10.17 13.21 -19.78
CA LEU A 157 10.73 13.58 -21.08
C LEU A 157 11.31 15.00 -21.06
N ASN A 158 10.83 15.85 -20.14
CA ASN A 158 11.18 17.27 -20.06
C ASN A 158 12.25 17.58 -19.00
N ILE A 159 12.97 16.56 -18.52
CA ILE A 159 14.07 16.77 -17.56
C ILE A 159 15.25 17.45 -18.29
N PRO A 160 15.74 18.61 -17.82
CA PRO A 160 16.90 19.27 -18.40
C PRO A 160 18.12 18.35 -18.42
N ASP A 161 18.90 18.40 -19.51
CA ASP A 161 20.10 17.56 -19.71
C ASP A 161 19.86 16.04 -19.67
N SER A 162 18.61 15.57 -19.66
CA SER A 162 18.29 14.14 -19.68
C SER A 162 18.91 13.41 -20.87
N SER A 163 19.06 14.07 -22.00
CA SER A 163 19.69 13.49 -23.17
C SER A 163 21.20 13.22 -23.01
N ARG A 164 21.84 13.74 -21.96
CA ARG A 164 23.28 13.61 -21.66
C ARG A 164 23.59 12.62 -20.53
N SER A 165 22.67 12.42 -19.59
CA SER A 165 22.86 11.50 -18.45
C SER A 165 21.89 10.32 -18.56
N ILE A 166 22.40 9.10 -18.37
CA ILE A 166 21.54 7.91 -18.35
C ILE A 166 20.55 7.97 -17.19
N ASP A 167 20.98 8.40 -16.00
CA ASP A 167 20.15 8.41 -14.79
C ASP A 167 18.94 9.34 -14.90
N LEU A 168 19.06 10.43 -15.67
CA LEU A 168 17.98 11.39 -15.90
C LEU A 168 16.93 10.91 -16.90
N ARG A 169 17.16 9.77 -17.57
CA ARG A 169 16.21 9.16 -18.53
C ARG A 169 15.34 8.08 -17.91
N PHE A 170 15.56 7.75 -16.64
CA PHE A 170 14.80 6.73 -15.91
C PHE A 170 13.94 7.42 -14.85
N CYS A 171 12.67 7.06 -14.83
CA CYS A 171 11.70 7.59 -13.89
C CYS A 171 10.97 6.50 -13.14
N LEU A 172 10.57 5.46 -13.87
CA LEU A 172 9.75 4.36 -13.37
C LEU A 172 8.39 4.82 -12.82
N ASP A 173 7.69 5.70 -13.54
CA ASP A 173 6.34 6.11 -13.17
C ASP A 173 5.38 4.90 -13.12
N GLY A 174 4.55 4.87 -12.09
CA GLY A 174 3.68 3.73 -11.79
C GLY A 174 4.38 2.63 -10.99
N ALA A 175 5.55 2.90 -10.38
CA ALA A 175 6.14 2.01 -9.37
C ALA A 175 5.21 1.83 -8.16
N SER A 176 4.46 2.86 -7.82
CA SER A 176 3.27 2.79 -6.97
C SER A 176 2.13 3.57 -7.62
N ALA A 177 0.89 3.20 -7.32
CA ALA A 177 -0.29 3.91 -7.80
C ALA A 177 -1.46 3.74 -6.83
N SER A 178 -2.28 4.78 -6.72
CA SER A 178 -3.53 4.73 -5.97
C SER A 178 -4.62 5.52 -6.69
N TYR A 179 -5.78 4.89 -6.87
CA TYR A 179 -6.97 5.49 -7.45
C TYR A 179 -7.91 5.97 -6.35
N PHE A 180 -8.42 7.17 -6.52
CA PHE A 180 -9.37 7.81 -5.62
C PHE A 180 -10.54 8.40 -6.41
N HIS A 181 -11.75 8.18 -5.90
CA HIS A 181 -12.97 8.74 -6.44
C HIS A 181 -13.81 9.33 -5.32
N ASN A 182 -14.33 10.54 -5.54
CA ASN A 182 -15.48 11.05 -4.81
C ASN A 182 -16.46 11.73 -5.77
N THR A 183 -17.57 12.25 -5.24
CA THR A 183 -18.63 12.90 -6.03
C THR A 183 -18.17 14.03 -6.95
N PHE A 184 -16.98 14.59 -6.73
CA PHE A 184 -16.48 15.75 -7.47
C PHE A 184 -15.22 15.47 -8.29
N THR A 185 -14.53 14.34 -8.09
CA THR A 185 -13.25 14.10 -8.74
C THR A 185 -12.88 12.63 -8.87
N ASP A 186 -12.20 12.33 -9.97
CA ASP A 186 -11.52 11.07 -10.26
C ASP A 186 -10.02 11.34 -10.38
N ILE A 187 -9.26 10.90 -9.38
CA ILE A 187 -7.84 11.17 -9.27
C ILE A 187 -7.08 9.86 -9.19
N ILE A 188 -6.02 9.77 -9.99
CA ILE A 188 -5.01 8.73 -9.86
C ILE A 188 -3.73 9.40 -9.45
N ILE A 189 -3.12 8.89 -8.40
CA ILE A 189 -1.76 9.26 -8.04
C ILE A 189 -0.81 8.13 -8.42
N SER A 190 0.38 8.49 -8.88
CA SER A 190 1.45 7.55 -9.19
C SER A 190 2.78 8.04 -8.66
N GLY A 191 3.66 7.11 -8.33
CA GLY A 191 5.00 7.39 -7.87
C GLY A 191 6.06 7.01 -8.89
N SER A 192 7.07 7.86 -9.01
CA SER A 192 8.17 7.73 -9.97
C SER A 192 9.52 7.85 -9.25
N PRO A 193 9.95 6.81 -8.50
CA PRO A 193 11.07 6.89 -7.55
C PRO A 193 12.44 7.14 -8.19
N TYR A 194 12.62 6.90 -9.48
CA TYR A 194 13.90 7.11 -10.16
C TYR A 194 14.05 8.49 -10.80
N TYR A 195 13.01 9.31 -10.74
CA TYR A 195 13.03 10.68 -11.27
C TYR A 195 14.22 11.47 -10.72
N GLN A 196 14.99 12.08 -11.65
CA GLN A 196 16.17 12.93 -11.38
C GLN A 196 17.15 12.34 -10.36
N PHE A 197 18.06 11.45 -10.80
CA PHE A 197 19.04 10.80 -9.92
C PHE A 197 18.39 10.12 -8.71
N ALA A 198 17.24 9.48 -8.95
CA ALA A 198 16.50 8.77 -7.92
C ALA A 198 16.09 9.62 -6.70
N ARG A 199 15.94 10.95 -6.86
CA ARG A 199 15.21 11.78 -5.90
C ARG A 199 13.78 11.28 -5.75
N GLY A 200 13.16 10.96 -6.89
CA GLY A 200 11.79 10.54 -6.97
C GLY A 200 10.80 11.70 -6.97
N ILE A 201 9.57 11.42 -7.41
CA ILE A 201 8.50 12.39 -7.49
C ILE A 201 7.13 11.69 -7.38
N GLY A 202 6.16 12.38 -6.79
CA GLY A 202 4.75 11.99 -6.83
C GLY A 202 4.01 12.75 -7.93
N LEU A 203 3.15 12.05 -8.66
CA LEU A 203 2.34 12.59 -9.76
C LEU A 203 0.86 12.43 -9.46
N VAL A 204 0.07 13.39 -9.95
CA VAL A 204 -1.39 13.40 -9.83
C VAL A 204 -1.98 13.62 -11.21
N SER A 205 -2.69 12.61 -11.69
CA SER A 205 -3.42 12.59 -12.96
C SER A 205 -4.91 12.65 -12.68
N ASN A 206 -5.60 13.61 -13.30
CA ASN A 206 -7.06 13.68 -13.27
C ASN A 206 -7.59 12.94 -14.50
N MET A 207 -8.60 12.09 -14.32
CA MET A 207 -9.19 11.32 -15.41
C MET A 207 -10.08 12.15 -16.35
N THR A 208 -10.39 13.39 -15.97
CA THR A 208 -11.15 14.34 -16.81
C THR A 208 -10.21 15.23 -17.63
N GLU A 209 -10.54 15.42 -18.91
CA GLU A 209 -9.66 15.83 -20.02
C GLU A 209 -8.73 17.06 -19.81
N PHE A 210 -7.63 17.08 -20.59
CA PHE A 210 -6.73 18.21 -20.90
C PHE A 210 -6.03 18.95 -19.74
N LYS A 211 -6.06 18.45 -18.50
CA LYS A 211 -5.28 19.06 -17.41
C LYS A 211 -3.84 18.53 -17.36
N PRO A 212 -2.83 19.40 -17.17
CA PRO A 212 -1.45 18.96 -16.99
C PRO A 212 -1.32 18.08 -15.75
N VAL A 213 -0.47 17.06 -15.83
CA VAL A 213 -0.10 16.23 -14.67
C VAL A 213 0.52 17.13 -13.60
N ARG A 214 -0.03 17.08 -12.38
CA ARG A 214 0.52 17.81 -11.25
C ARG A 214 1.59 16.98 -10.57
N ARG A 215 2.59 17.62 -9.99
CA ARG A 215 3.76 16.96 -9.42
C ARG A 215 4.14 17.53 -8.07
N THR A 216 4.63 16.69 -7.17
CA THR A 216 5.19 17.16 -5.89
C THR A 216 6.44 17.99 -6.14
N ASP A 217 6.74 18.95 -5.26
CA ASP A 217 8.05 19.59 -5.26
C ASP A 217 9.11 18.62 -4.70
N SER A 218 10.08 18.25 -5.54
CA SER A 218 11.20 17.37 -5.17
C SER A 218 12.54 18.10 -5.19
N SER A 219 12.55 19.44 -5.33
CA SER A 219 13.78 20.23 -5.48
C SER A 219 14.68 20.20 -4.24
N ASN A 220 14.06 20.13 -3.06
CA ASN A 220 14.74 20.08 -1.76
C ASN A 220 15.13 18.66 -1.33
N LEU A 221 14.82 17.63 -2.13
CA LEU A 221 15.15 16.25 -1.80
C LEU A 221 16.56 15.90 -2.28
N GLY A 222 17.29 15.17 -1.45
CA GLY A 222 18.57 14.59 -1.84
C GLY A 222 18.42 13.51 -2.90
N ASP A 223 19.43 13.34 -3.74
CA ASP A 223 19.52 12.23 -4.68
C ASP A 223 19.39 10.90 -3.93
N TYR A 224 18.79 9.88 -4.56
CA TYR A 224 18.49 8.57 -3.95
C TYR A 224 17.48 8.56 -2.80
N SER A 225 16.63 9.58 -2.67
CA SER A 225 15.49 9.58 -1.74
C SER A 225 14.39 8.56 -2.11
N LEU A 226 14.22 8.25 -3.40
CA LEU A 226 13.23 7.30 -3.93
C LEU A 226 11.76 7.67 -3.61
N LEU A 227 11.41 8.95 -3.59
CA LEU A 227 10.03 9.40 -3.36
C LEU A 227 9.06 8.80 -4.39
N GLY A 228 7.95 8.25 -3.91
CA GLY A 228 6.93 7.59 -4.74
C GLY A 228 7.14 6.08 -4.87
N SER A 229 8.04 5.49 -4.08
CA SER A 229 8.16 4.03 -3.99
C SER A 229 6.90 3.37 -3.43
N SER A 230 6.16 4.09 -2.59
CA SER A 230 4.83 3.74 -2.12
C SER A 230 3.93 4.98 -2.16
N SER A 231 2.62 4.78 -2.33
CA SER A 231 1.66 5.87 -2.37
C SER A 231 0.29 5.45 -1.85
N ILE A 232 -0.40 6.39 -1.19
CA ILE A 232 -1.79 6.25 -0.76
C ILE A 232 -2.46 7.64 -0.78
N ILE A 233 -3.79 7.66 -0.92
CA ILE A 233 -4.59 8.88 -1.04
C ILE A 233 -5.84 8.74 -0.19
N SER A 234 -6.24 9.83 0.46
CA SER A 234 -7.44 9.89 1.29
C SER A 234 -7.98 11.31 1.32
N ASP A 235 -9.26 11.45 1.65
CA ASP A 235 -9.90 12.72 1.98
C ASP A 235 -10.34 12.79 3.46
N HIS A 236 -9.80 11.92 4.33
CA HIS A 236 -10.07 11.87 5.78
C HIS A 236 -8.86 12.22 6.66
N VAL A 237 -7.81 12.85 6.11
CA VAL A 237 -6.60 13.23 6.89
C VAL A 237 -6.75 14.58 7.59
N TYR A 238 -7.24 15.60 6.86
CA TYR A 238 -7.50 16.96 7.39
C TYR A 238 -9.00 17.26 7.56
N SER A 239 -9.82 16.20 7.54
CA SER A 239 -11.27 16.24 7.69
C SER A 239 -11.78 14.91 8.21
N SER A 240 -12.87 14.93 8.98
CA SER A 240 -13.54 13.70 9.40
C SER A 240 -14.37 13.11 8.25
N ALA A 241 -14.71 11.83 8.34
CA ALA A 241 -15.66 11.14 7.48
C ALA A 241 -17.02 11.85 7.37
N SER A 242 -17.46 12.56 8.42
CA SER A 242 -18.71 13.33 8.43
C SER A 242 -18.62 14.73 7.82
N ASP A 243 -17.41 15.24 7.55
CA ASP A 243 -17.22 16.60 7.06
C ASP A 243 -17.66 16.73 5.58
N THR A 244 -18.19 17.89 5.20
CA THR A 244 -18.63 18.17 3.83
C THR A 244 -17.49 18.63 2.92
N ASN A 245 -16.58 19.45 3.45
CA ASN A 245 -15.40 19.90 2.74
C ASN A 245 -14.22 19.00 3.08
N LYS A 246 -13.96 18.04 2.19
CA LYS A 246 -12.89 17.06 2.34
C LYS A 246 -11.69 17.40 1.46
N PRO A 247 -10.64 18.05 1.97
CA PRO A 247 -9.38 18.21 1.26
C PRO A 247 -8.76 16.85 0.97
N ILE A 248 -8.27 16.67 -0.26
CA ILE A 248 -7.67 15.43 -0.69
C ILE A 248 -6.18 15.49 -0.35
N VAL A 249 -5.68 14.45 0.29
CA VAL A 249 -4.28 14.31 0.69
C VAL A 249 -3.69 13.09 -0.01
N SER A 250 -2.54 13.30 -0.64
CA SER A 250 -1.69 12.21 -1.12
C SER A 250 -0.50 12.04 -0.20
N VAL A 251 -0.13 10.80 0.05
CA VAL A 251 1.05 10.43 0.85
C VAL A 251 1.97 9.62 -0.04
N PHE A 252 3.22 10.03 -0.13
CA PHE A 252 4.26 9.32 -0.87
C PHE A 252 5.39 8.92 0.06
N GLY A 253 5.77 7.64 0.02
CA GLY A 253 6.92 7.13 0.74
C GLY A 253 8.22 7.25 -0.05
N ALA A 254 9.30 7.55 0.66
CA ALA A 254 10.66 7.74 0.18
C ALA A 254 11.61 6.87 1.04
N PRO A 255 11.70 5.56 0.79
CA PRO A 255 12.49 4.62 1.57
C PRO A 255 14.00 4.67 1.25
N GLY A 256 14.43 5.61 0.42
CA GLY A 256 15.80 5.79 0.00
C GLY A 256 16.70 6.31 1.11
N VAL A 257 18.00 6.33 0.81
CA VAL A 257 19.03 6.83 1.72
C VAL A 257 19.72 7.99 0.99
N PRO A 258 19.21 9.22 1.16
CA PRO A 258 19.68 10.34 0.36
C PRO A 258 21.15 10.67 0.65
N GLN A 259 21.86 11.14 -0.38
CA GLN A 259 23.24 11.61 -0.24
C GLN A 259 23.30 13.05 0.33
N THR A 260 22.71 13.27 1.50
CA THR A 260 22.76 14.55 2.22
C THR A 260 23.52 14.40 3.53
N LYS A 261 24.16 15.47 4.00
CA LYS A 261 25.03 15.43 5.20
C LYS A 261 24.27 15.29 6.52
N ASP A 262 22.96 15.55 6.53
CA ASP A 262 22.16 15.75 7.76
C ASP A 262 20.87 14.90 7.83
N GLU A 263 20.75 13.82 7.04
CA GLU A 263 19.59 12.95 7.15
C GLU A 263 19.93 11.66 7.88
N LYS A 264 19.04 11.25 8.80
CA LYS A 264 19.12 9.98 9.52
C LYS A 264 19.21 8.76 8.59
N GLY A 265 19.05 8.93 7.28
CA GLY A 265 19.13 7.88 6.25
C GLY A 265 18.10 6.77 6.47
N SER A 266 17.05 7.06 7.23
CA SER A 266 15.99 6.14 7.60
C SER A 266 14.94 6.02 6.50
N GLY A 267 14.81 7.04 5.66
CA GLY A 267 13.67 7.25 4.76
C GLY A 267 12.61 8.16 5.40
N PHE A 268 11.67 8.64 4.59
CA PHE A 268 10.62 9.57 5.01
C PHE A 268 9.32 9.36 4.24
N VAL A 269 8.25 10.00 4.70
CA VAL A 269 6.98 10.12 3.97
C VAL A 269 6.61 11.59 3.83
N ILE A 270 6.07 11.97 2.68
CA ILE A 270 5.60 13.33 2.39
C ILE A 270 4.10 13.30 2.16
N LEU A 271 3.39 14.14 2.92
CA LEU A 271 1.98 14.44 2.73
C LEU A 271 1.83 15.70 1.88
N ASN A 272 1.00 15.62 0.85
CA ASN A 272 0.73 16.73 -0.04
C ASN A 272 -0.77 16.96 -0.18
N VAL A 273 -1.19 18.21 -0.13
CA VAL A 273 -2.61 18.58 -0.30
C VAL A 273 -2.89 18.76 -1.78
N ILE A 274 -3.85 18.02 -2.30
CA ILE A 274 -4.31 18.14 -3.68
C ILE A 274 -5.43 19.18 -3.73
N GLU A 275 -5.08 20.40 -4.11
CA GLU A 275 -6.06 21.47 -4.29
C GLU A 275 -6.98 21.20 -5.49
N LYS A 276 -8.30 21.28 -5.29
CA LYS A 276 -9.30 20.96 -6.33
C LYS A 276 -9.41 22.04 -7.43
N ASN A 277 -9.16 23.29 -7.08
CA ASN A 277 -9.55 24.47 -7.88
C ASN A 277 -8.38 25.34 -8.33
N THR A 278 -7.17 24.79 -8.44
CA THR A 278 -6.02 25.56 -8.87
C THR A 278 -5.44 25.04 -10.18
N ASN A 279 -5.02 25.97 -11.05
CA ASN A 279 -4.20 25.66 -12.22
C ASN A 279 -2.73 25.39 -11.82
N GLN A 280 -2.45 25.18 -10.53
CA GLN A 280 -1.12 24.90 -10.04
C GLN A 280 -0.66 23.53 -10.52
N ILE A 281 0.56 23.50 -11.05
CA ILE A 281 1.22 22.27 -11.51
C ILE A 281 2.01 21.62 -10.37
N ILE A 282 2.35 22.39 -9.33
CA ILE A 282 3.08 21.91 -8.15
C ILE A 282 2.08 21.59 -7.05
N ILE A 283 2.22 20.42 -6.44
CA ILE A 283 1.40 19.99 -5.32
C ILE A 283 2.09 20.48 -4.03
N PRO A 284 1.42 21.27 -3.18
CA PRO A 284 2.01 21.78 -1.95
C PRO A 284 2.26 20.65 -0.95
N GLN A 285 3.48 20.63 -0.42
CA GLN A 285 3.84 19.80 0.74
C GLN A 285 3.14 20.34 1.98
N ALA A 286 2.39 19.49 2.66
CA ALA A 286 1.87 19.78 3.99
C ALA A 286 2.85 19.32 5.07
N GLN A 287 3.23 18.04 5.06
CA GLN A 287 4.00 17.46 6.15
C GLN A 287 5.08 16.52 5.63
N LEU A 288 6.21 16.47 6.34
CA LEU A 288 7.26 15.47 6.16
C LEU A 288 7.48 14.77 7.50
N LEU A 289 7.45 13.43 7.49
CA LEU A 289 7.71 12.59 8.66
C LEU A 289 8.92 11.70 8.36
N GLN A 290 9.83 11.56 9.32
CA GLN A 290 11.09 10.82 9.14
C GLN A 290 11.15 9.57 10.01
N GLY A 291 11.74 8.49 9.48
CA GLY A 291 12.02 7.30 10.27
C GLY A 291 13.10 7.53 11.33
N SER A 292 13.16 6.66 12.34
CA SER A 292 14.09 6.85 13.46
C SER A 292 15.49 6.25 13.24
N ARG A 293 15.63 5.23 12.38
CA ARG A 293 16.89 4.46 12.23
C ARG A 293 17.45 4.46 10.81
N PHE A 294 18.74 4.71 10.69
CA PHE A 294 19.45 4.62 9.41
C PHE A 294 19.26 3.27 8.73
N GLY A 295 18.98 3.29 7.42
CA GLY A 295 18.80 2.09 6.60
C GLY A 295 17.51 1.31 6.88
N SER A 296 16.61 1.81 7.74
CA SER A 296 15.35 1.11 8.06
C SER A 296 14.38 1.03 6.89
N ARG A 297 14.56 1.92 5.90
CA ARG A 297 13.68 2.10 4.74
C ARG A 297 12.25 2.49 5.13
N PHE A 298 12.11 3.34 6.14
CA PHE A 298 10.87 3.99 6.50
C PHE A 298 10.23 4.66 5.26
N GLY A 299 8.94 4.41 5.03
CA GLY A 299 8.24 4.83 3.82
C GLY A 299 8.22 3.74 2.73
N HIS A 300 8.68 2.52 3.02
CA HIS A 300 8.62 1.41 2.06
C HIS A 300 7.19 1.00 1.73
N ALA A 301 6.30 1.04 2.73
CA ALA A 301 4.86 0.85 2.58
C ALA A 301 4.14 1.95 3.38
N VAL A 302 3.00 2.42 2.88
CA VAL A 302 2.15 3.41 3.54
C VAL A 302 0.68 2.99 3.45
N ALA A 303 -0.08 3.24 4.50
CA ALA A 303 -1.53 3.04 4.52
C ALA A 303 -2.21 4.13 5.35
N LEU A 304 -3.41 4.51 4.96
CA LEU A 304 -4.30 5.42 5.68
C LEU A 304 -5.57 4.66 6.04
N ILE A 305 -5.96 4.71 7.31
CA ILE A 305 -7.06 3.92 7.88
C ILE A 305 -7.47 4.52 9.22
N ASP A 306 -8.76 4.55 9.52
CA ASP A 306 -9.27 4.96 10.84
C ASP A 306 -9.08 3.83 11.85
N LEU A 307 -7.94 3.81 12.53
CA LEU A 307 -7.56 2.73 13.46
C LEU A 307 -8.27 2.82 14.80
N ASN A 308 -9.01 3.89 15.08
CA ASN A 308 -9.58 4.12 16.40
C ASN A 308 -11.10 4.44 16.37
N GLY A 309 -11.69 4.55 15.18
CA GLY A 309 -13.11 4.76 14.95
C GLY A 309 -13.55 6.21 15.18
N ASP A 310 -12.66 7.19 15.07
CA ASP A 310 -12.97 8.61 15.24
C ASP A 310 -13.34 9.32 13.92
N GLY A 311 -13.33 8.59 12.82
CA GLY A 311 -13.64 9.07 11.47
C GLY A 311 -12.49 9.84 10.81
N TRP A 312 -11.28 9.84 11.38
CA TRP A 312 -10.09 10.42 10.76
C TRP A 312 -9.08 9.33 10.44
N ASP A 313 -8.47 9.41 9.26
CA ASP A 313 -7.46 8.43 8.90
C ASP A 313 -6.18 8.65 9.69
N ASP A 314 -5.74 7.60 10.39
CA ASP A 314 -4.43 7.43 10.97
C ASP A 314 -3.44 6.92 9.90
N LEU A 315 -2.14 7.16 10.11
CA LEU A 315 -1.11 6.81 9.14
C LEU A 315 -0.23 5.66 9.63
N LEU A 316 -0.14 4.59 8.84
CA LEU A 316 0.82 3.51 9.04
C LEU A 316 1.98 3.64 8.06
N VAL A 317 3.20 3.46 8.54
CA VAL A 317 4.42 3.49 7.73
C VAL A 317 5.32 2.29 8.01
N GLY A 318 5.62 1.53 6.96
CA GLY A 318 6.51 0.37 7.02
C GLY A 318 7.99 0.74 6.96
N ALA A 319 8.80 0.08 7.81
CA ALA A 319 10.25 0.15 7.83
C ALA A 319 10.84 -1.28 7.94
N PRO A 320 10.78 -2.09 6.87
CA PRO A 320 11.03 -3.53 6.91
C PRO A 320 12.47 -3.93 7.26
N PHE A 321 13.42 -2.99 7.16
CA PHE A 321 14.83 -3.21 7.51
C PHE A 321 15.21 -2.54 8.82
N GLU A 322 14.24 -2.10 9.61
CA GLU A 322 14.54 -1.53 10.92
C GLU A 322 15.08 -2.59 11.86
N GLN A 323 16.32 -2.43 12.31
CA GLN A 323 16.92 -3.33 13.27
C GLN A 323 16.36 -3.10 14.67
N GLN A 324 15.71 -4.13 15.22
CA GLN A 324 15.32 -4.17 16.63
C GLN A 324 16.54 -4.51 17.48
N MET A 325 16.87 -3.64 18.44
CA MET A 325 17.85 -4.02 19.45
C MET A 325 17.18 -4.97 20.44
N ASP A 326 17.78 -6.15 20.61
CA ASP A 326 17.47 -7.04 21.71
C ASP A 326 18.01 -6.40 23.01
N PRO A 327 17.17 -6.08 24.00
CA PRO A 327 17.60 -5.51 25.27
C PRO A 327 18.56 -6.43 26.04
N SER A 328 18.57 -7.73 25.72
CA SER A 328 19.44 -8.75 26.32
C SER A 328 20.70 -9.03 25.50
N ALA A 329 20.89 -8.38 24.35
CA ALA A 329 22.09 -8.52 23.54
C ALA A 329 23.31 -8.03 24.33
N LEU A 330 24.18 -8.97 24.70
CA LEU A 330 25.45 -8.66 25.32
C LEU A 330 26.37 -8.03 24.26
N GLN A 331 26.77 -6.79 24.49
CA GLN A 331 27.84 -6.15 23.75
C GLN A 331 29.14 -6.91 24.08
N LYS A 332 29.58 -7.79 23.17
CA LYS A 332 30.87 -8.48 23.31
C LYS A 332 31.88 -7.73 22.48
N LEU A 333 32.93 -7.22 23.11
CA LEU A 333 34.08 -6.73 22.37
C LEU A 333 34.82 -7.93 21.78
N ASP A 334 35.10 -7.92 20.47
CA ASP A 334 36.04 -8.87 19.90
C ASP A 334 37.46 -8.62 20.46
N THR A 335 38.39 -9.51 20.12
CA THR A 335 39.79 -9.41 20.56
C THR A 335 40.50 -8.13 20.07
N GLU A 336 39.91 -7.39 19.12
CA GLU A 336 40.40 -6.11 18.60
C GLU A 336 39.64 -4.90 19.20
N GLY A 337 38.78 -5.11 20.20
CA GLY A 337 38.01 -4.04 20.84
C GLY A 337 36.86 -3.51 19.99
N ARG A 338 36.43 -4.22 18.94
CA ARG A 338 35.21 -3.89 18.18
C ARG A 338 34.01 -4.50 18.87
N SER A 339 32.99 -3.68 19.09
CA SER A 339 31.70 -4.14 19.62
C SER A 339 31.03 -5.10 18.63
N THR A 340 31.09 -6.40 18.92
CA THR A 340 30.25 -7.41 18.28
C THR A 340 28.94 -7.56 19.09
N LEU A 341 27.81 -7.34 18.42
CA LEU A 341 26.51 -7.66 18.98
C LEU A 341 26.39 -9.18 19.02
N SER A 342 26.56 -9.79 20.20
CA SER A 342 26.29 -11.21 20.40
C SER A 342 24.79 -11.35 20.67
N GLY A 343 24.00 -11.20 19.61
CA GLY A 343 22.54 -11.22 19.65
C GLY A 343 21.95 -11.21 18.25
N SER A 344 20.92 -12.03 18.06
CA SER A 344 20.17 -12.13 16.82
C SER A 344 19.15 -11.00 16.77
N ALA A 345 19.38 -9.96 15.96
CA ALA A 345 18.46 -8.83 15.84
C ALA A 345 17.31 -9.16 14.89
N ALA A 346 16.07 -8.97 15.35
CA ALA A 346 14.90 -8.99 14.49
C ALA A 346 14.85 -7.73 13.61
N PHE A 347 14.36 -7.86 12.39
CA PHE A 347 14.21 -6.77 11.42
C PHE A 347 12.74 -6.55 11.07
N GLY A 348 12.38 -5.28 10.93
CA GLY A 348 11.05 -4.84 10.56
C GLY A 348 10.41 -4.01 11.66
N SER A 349 9.58 -3.06 11.23
CA SER A 349 8.77 -2.19 12.07
C SER A 349 7.61 -1.66 11.24
N VAL A 350 6.49 -1.38 11.90
CA VAL A 350 5.44 -0.49 11.38
C VAL A 350 5.20 0.62 12.39
N TYR A 351 5.29 1.85 11.92
CA TYR A 351 5.01 3.05 12.71
C TYR A 351 3.54 3.41 12.53
N ILE A 352 2.88 3.76 13.62
CA ILE A 352 1.51 4.26 13.66
C ILE A 352 1.56 5.70 14.15
N PHE A 353 1.09 6.61 13.31
CA PHE A 353 0.92 8.01 13.61
C PHE A 353 -0.57 8.30 13.78
N TRP A 354 -0.97 8.62 15.01
CA TRP A 354 -2.35 8.97 15.31
C TRP A 354 -2.68 10.38 14.81
N ASN A 355 -3.81 10.50 14.13
CA ASN A 355 -4.31 11.77 13.62
C ASN A 355 -4.61 12.73 14.78
N GLN A 356 -4.21 14.00 14.61
CA GLN A 356 -4.32 15.06 15.61
C GLN A 356 -5.59 15.93 15.43
N HIS A 357 -6.52 15.51 14.57
CA HIS A 357 -7.77 16.22 14.22
C HIS A 357 -7.54 17.66 13.80
N ARG A 358 -6.40 17.93 13.16
CA ARG A 358 -6.07 19.26 12.64
C ARG A 358 -6.76 19.44 11.30
N ARG A 359 -7.24 20.66 11.05
CA ARG A 359 -7.81 21.07 9.77
C ARG A 359 -6.89 22.07 9.08
N LEU A 360 -6.94 22.14 7.76
CA LEU A 360 -6.24 23.18 7.01
C LEU A 360 -6.67 24.58 7.50
N PRO A 361 -5.74 25.56 7.56
CA PRO A 361 -4.39 25.57 6.98
C PRO A 361 -3.29 24.98 7.91
N SER A 362 -3.62 24.29 9.00
CA SER A 362 -2.61 23.57 9.77
C SER A 362 -2.02 22.46 8.91
N ILE A 363 -0.69 22.43 8.79
CA ILE A 363 0.04 21.50 7.91
C ILE A 363 0.63 20.30 8.68
N THR A 364 0.21 20.09 9.92
CA THR A 364 0.69 19.02 10.81
C THR A 364 -0.48 18.12 11.21
N ALA A 365 -0.86 17.18 10.34
CA ALA A 365 -1.91 16.20 10.65
C ALA A 365 -1.47 15.20 11.73
N PHE A 366 -0.19 14.88 11.76
CA PHE A 366 0.41 13.88 12.65
C PHE A 366 1.50 14.47 13.55
N SER A 367 1.81 13.78 14.65
CA SER A 367 2.89 14.16 15.58
C SER A 367 3.90 13.04 15.74
N ASP A 368 5.17 13.39 15.92
CA ASP A 368 6.26 12.46 16.26
C ASP A 368 6.32 12.12 17.76
N SER A 369 5.53 12.79 18.61
CA SER A 369 5.56 12.63 20.07
C SER A 369 4.88 11.35 20.55
N ASP A 370 3.81 10.93 19.89
CA ASP A 370 2.89 9.89 20.36
C ASP A 370 2.77 8.76 19.34
N ILE A 371 3.90 8.33 18.79
CA ILE A 371 3.95 7.24 17.82
C ILE A 371 3.91 5.89 18.52
N GLN A 372 3.15 4.95 17.96
CA GLN A 372 3.27 3.54 18.33
C GLN A 372 4.12 2.81 17.28
N ILE A 373 5.10 2.02 17.72
CA ILE A 373 5.90 1.17 16.82
C ILE A 373 5.54 -0.28 17.06
N LEU A 374 4.94 -0.91 16.05
CA LEU A 374 4.71 -2.35 16.02
C LEU A 374 6.00 -3.05 15.58
N LYS A 375 6.44 -4.00 16.40
CA LYS A 375 7.61 -4.83 16.14
C LYS A 375 7.18 -6.20 15.59
N PRO A 376 8.07 -6.94 14.90
CA PRO A 376 7.76 -8.27 14.41
C PRO A 376 7.38 -9.15 15.61
N PRO A 377 6.21 -9.83 15.58
CA PRO A 377 5.82 -10.72 16.67
C PRO A 377 6.82 -11.89 16.81
N PRO A 378 7.00 -12.47 18.00
CA PRO A 378 7.99 -13.54 18.23
C PRO A 378 7.80 -14.82 17.40
N ILE A 379 6.61 -14.98 16.79
CA ILE A 379 6.30 -16.09 15.88
C ILE A 379 7.04 -15.97 14.54
N LEU A 380 7.43 -14.75 14.15
CA LEU A 380 8.16 -14.50 12.91
C LEU A 380 9.66 -14.74 13.10
N SER A 381 10.31 -15.15 12.02
CA SER A 381 11.75 -15.18 11.92
C SER A 381 12.36 -13.78 12.04
N LEU A 382 13.64 -13.74 12.43
CA LEU A 382 14.38 -12.52 12.68
C LEU A 382 14.54 -11.64 11.43
N LYS A 383 14.50 -12.21 10.24
CA LYS A 383 14.66 -11.49 8.96
C LYS A 383 13.40 -11.54 8.12
N SER A 384 12.23 -11.62 8.78
CA SER A 384 10.93 -11.79 8.14
C SER A 384 10.51 -10.63 7.22
N GLY A 385 11.09 -9.44 7.38
CA GLY A 385 10.72 -8.26 6.60
C GLY A 385 9.35 -7.69 6.98
N PHE A 386 8.94 -7.89 8.23
CA PHE A 386 7.69 -7.35 8.76
C PHE A 386 7.57 -5.84 8.48
N GLY A 387 6.44 -5.43 7.89
CA GLY A 387 6.22 -4.05 7.45
C GLY A 387 6.63 -3.77 6.00
N SER A 388 6.95 -4.81 5.21
CA SER A 388 7.19 -4.67 3.77
C SER A 388 5.93 -4.32 2.97
N VAL A 389 4.77 -4.72 3.45
CA VAL A 389 3.47 -4.39 2.86
C VAL A 389 2.45 -4.21 3.98
N ILE A 390 1.53 -3.28 3.80
CA ILE A 390 0.45 -2.96 4.73
C ILE A 390 -0.81 -2.80 3.89
N THR A 391 -1.92 -3.40 4.32
CA THR A 391 -3.22 -3.26 3.65
C THR A 391 -4.33 -3.10 4.67
N THR A 392 -5.36 -2.34 4.28
CA THR A 392 -6.57 -2.17 5.08
C THR A 392 -7.50 -3.35 4.83
N LEU A 393 -8.17 -3.82 5.89
CA LEU A 393 -9.16 -4.89 5.80
C LEU A 393 -10.59 -4.35 5.97
N GLY A 394 -10.72 -3.10 6.44
CA GLY A 394 -11.97 -2.57 6.97
C GLY A 394 -12.31 -3.24 8.30
N ASP A 395 -13.48 -2.91 8.83
CA ASP A 395 -14.04 -3.53 10.05
C ASP A 395 -14.48 -4.99 9.78
N ILE A 396 -13.55 -5.94 9.89
CA ILE A 396 -13.79 -7.34 9.55
C ILE A 396 -14.54 -8.05 10.69
N ASP A 397 -14.30 -7.68 11.94
CA ASP A 397 -14.97 -8.29 13.11
C ASP A 397 -16.27 -7.58 13.53
N HIS A 398 -16.63 -6.49 12.85
CA HIS A 398 -17.85 -5.71 13.01
C HIS A 398 -17.98 -5.03 14.38
N ASP A 399 -16.85 -4.60 14.95
CA ASP A 399 -16.79 -3.83 16.19
C ASP A 399 -16.94 -2.29 15.98
N GLY A 400 -16.93 -1.86 14.72
CA GLY A 400 -17.05 -0.47 14.28
C GLY A 400 -15.72 0.26 14.12
N ILE A 401 -14.58 -0.44 14.13
CA ILE A 401 -13.24 0.10 13.93
C ILE A 401 -12.58 -0.66 12.77
N ASP A 402 -11.83 0.03 11.91
CA ASP A 402 -11.18 -0.64 10.80
C ASP A 402 -9.94 -1.45 11.24
N ASP A 403 -9.78 -2.63 10.64
CA ASP A 403 -8.69 -3.57 10.87
C ASP A 403 -7.67 -3.56 9.72
N PHE A 404 -6.48 -4.12 9.97
CA PHE A 404 -5.40 -4.11 8.98
C PHE A 404 -4.53 -5.36 9.03
N ALA A 405 -3.81 -5.61 7.93
CA ALA A 405 -2.83 -6.68 7.81
C ALA A 405 -1.44 -6.13 7.47
N ILE A 406 -0.42 -6.78 8.04
CA ILE A 406 0.99 -6.52 7.76
C ILE A 406 1.64 -7.78 7.20
N GLY A 407 2.31 -7.64 6.06
CA GLY A 407 3.08 -8.72 5.45
C GLY A 407 4.54 -8.76 5.90
N ALA A 408 5.05 -9.99 5.98
CA ALA A 408 6.43 -10.35 6.28
C ALA A 408 6.92 -11.35 5.22
N PRO A 409 7.25 -10.89 4.00
CA PRO A 409 7.43 -11.76 2.83
C PRO A 409 8.69 -12.64 2.89
N TYR A 410 9.65 -12.29 3.74
CA TYR A 410 10.91 -13.04 3.91
C TYR A 410 10.85 -14.01 5.10
N ASP A 411 9.69 -14.17 5.72
CA ASP A 411 9.53 -15.11 6.80
C ASP A 411 9.75 -16.56 6.34
N GLU A 412 10.21 -17.41 7.26
CA GLU A 412 10.46 -18.81 6.97
C GLU A 412 9.19 -19.51 6.46
N GLY A 413 9.36 -20.50 5.58
CA GLY A 413 8.24 -21.18 4.93
C GLY A 413 7.69 -20.46 3.69
N GLY A 414 8.06 -19.21 3.41
CA GLY A 414 7.73 -18.49 2.17
C GLY A 414 6.79 -17.29 2.35
N GLY A 415 6.94 -16.60 3.48
CA GLY A 415 6.18 -15.40 3.83
C GLY A 415 5.02 -15.66 4.79
N SER A 416 4.73 -14.65 5.61
CA SER A 416 3.67 -14.65 6.62
C SER A 416 2.89 -13.34 6.59
N VAL A 417 1.63 -13.38 7.00
CA VAL A 417 0.78 -12.20 7.17
C VAL A 417 0.16 -12.19 8.56
N ILE A 418 0.21 -11.01 9.18
CA ILE A 418 -0.21 -10.76 10.56
C ILE A 418 -1.39 -9.80 10.54
N ILE A 419 -2.47 -10.16 11.22
CA ILE A 419 -3.70 -9.36 11.30
C ILE A 419 -3.77 -8.68 12.66
N TYR A 420 -4.18 -7.43 12.64
CA TYR A 420 -4.36 -6.59 13.81
C TYR A 420 -5.72 -5.92 13.74
N HIS A 421 -6.43 -5.90 14.87
CA HIS A 421 -7.65 -5.12 14.97
C HIS A 421 -7.36 -3.69 15.41
N GLY A 422 -8.24 -2.78 15.00
CA GLY A 422 -8.26 -1.40 15.47
C GLY A 422 -8.51 -1.29 16.98
N SER A 423 -8.33 -0.10 17.53
CA SER A 423 -8.50 0.15 18.97
C SER A 423 -8.85 1.61 19.26
N LYS A 424 -9.98 1.81 19.95
CA LYS A 424 -10.43 3.11 20.45
C LYS A 424 -9.44 3.78 21.40
N ASP A 425 -8.60 3.01 22.08
CA ASP A 425 -7.67 3.51 23.09
C ASP A 425 -6.37 4.10 22.49
N LYS A 426 -6.31 4.31 21.17
CA LYS A 426 -5.12 4.75 20.42
C LYS A 426 -3.88 3.91 20.77
N LYS A 427 -4.11 2.61 20.91
CA LYS A 427 -3.09 1.61 21.20
C LYS A 427 -3.48 0.26 20.59
N ILE A 428 -2.76 -0.13 19.55
CA ILE A 428 -2.93 -1.43 18.92
C ILE A 428 -2.31 -2.51 19.80
N GLY A 429 -3.07 -3.59 20.01
CA GLY A 429 -2.67 -4.72 20.84
C GLY A 429 -1.72 -5.71 20.18
N ALA A 430 -1.63 -6.90 20.76
CA ALA A 430 -0.99 -8.04 20.12
C ALA A 430 -1.77 -8.46 18.86
N PRO A 431 -1.14 -9.16 17.90
CA PRO A 431 -1.84 -9.70 16.73
C PRO A 431 -3.08 -10.51 17.13
N THR A 432 -4.16 -10.34 16.39
CA THR A 432 -5.41 -11.09 16.61
C THR A 432 -5.44 -12.39 15.83
N GLN A 433 -4.77 -12.43 14.67
CA GLN A 433 -4.62 -13.63 13.86
C GLN A 433 -3.31 -13.64 13.08
N HIS A 434 -2.83 -14.85 12.79
CA HIS A 434 -1.64 -15.11 11.99
C HIS A 434 -1.96 -16.12 10.88
N SER A 435 -1.54 -15.82 9.66
CA SER A 435 -1.58 -16.74 8.53
C SER A 435 -0.17 -16.99 8.02
N SER A 436 0.35 -18.19 8.30
CA SER A 436 1.54 -18.75 7.65
C SER A 436 1.10 -19.83 6.67
N LYS A 437 1.35 -19.58 5.39
CA LYS A 437 1.27 -20.47 4.22
C LYS A 437 0.50 -21.82 4.31
N LEU A 438 -0.46 -21.99 3.38
CA LEU A 438 -0.66 -23.23 2.60
C LEU A 438 0.24 -23.18 1.34
N TYR A 439 1.08 -24.19 1.12
CA TYR A 439 2.12 -24.20 0.09
C TYR A 439 1.57 -24.24 -1.35
N CYS A 440 1.69 -23.16 -2.14
CA CYS A 440 1.57 -23.22 -3.61
C CYS A 440 2.52 -22.20 -4.31
N LYS A 441 3.56 -22.68 -5.02
CA LYS A 441 4.41 -21.81 -5.86
C LYS A 441 3.60 -21.22 -7.01
N GLY A 442 3.68 -19.90 -7.23
CA GLY A 442 2.98 -19.21 -8.33
C GLY A 442 1.47 -19.12 -8.14
N SER A 443 1.00 -19.11 -6.88
CA SER A 443 -0.41 -19.01 -6.53
C SER A 443 -0.64 -17.95 -5.46
N ILE A 444 -1.80 -17.33 -5.52
CA ILE A 444 -2.33 -16.39 -4.54
C ILE A 444 -3.35 -17.14 -3.70
N VAL A 445 -3.33 -16.90 -2.40
CA VAL A 445 -4.29 -17.43 -1.46
C VAL A 445 -5.35 -16.36 -1.23
N VAL A 446 -6.55 -16.58 -1.78
CA VAL A 446 -7.71 -15.73 -1.53
C VAL A 446 -8.42 -16.31 -0.32
N ILE A 447 -8.45 -15.55 0.77
CA ILE A 447 -9.03 -16.04 2.01
C ILE A 447 -10.46 -15.54 2.13
N ARG A 448 -11.37 -16.41 2.56
CA ARG A 448 -12.75 -16.03 2.88
C ARG A 448 -12.76 -15.39 4.27
N ILE A 449 -13.37 -14.22 4.39
CA ILE A 449 -13.76 -13.66 5.68
C ILE A 449 -15.23 -14.03 5.88
N LEU A 450 -15.51 -14.91 6.85
CA LEU A 450 -16.87 -15.27 7.22
C LEU A 450 -17.30 -14.35 8.36
N ALA A 451 -18.04 -13.28 8.04
CA ALA A 451 -18.55 -12.36 9.05
C ALA A 451 -20.06 -12.55 9.24
N ALA A 452 -20.46 -13.05 10.41
CA ALA A 452 -21.85 -13.31 10.74
C ALA A 452 -22.48 -12.14 11.52
N ARG A 453 -23.38 -11.37 10.88
CA ARG A 453 -24.46 -10.65 11.59
C ARG A 453 -25.70 -10.48 10.70
N ASN A 454 -26.86 -10.87 11.22
CA ASN A 454 -28.19 -10.75 10.59
C ASN A 454 -28.42 -11.50 9.26
N GLY A 455 -27.68 -12.59 9.00
CA GLY A 455 -27.96 -13.46 7.85
C GLY A 455 -27.68 -12.84 6.48
N ILE A 456 -26.88 -11.78 6.42
CA ILE A 456 -26.38 -11.19 5.19
C ILE A 456 -24.86 -11.30 5.20
N ASP A 457 -24.33 -12.25 4.41
CA ASP A 457 -22.90 -12.37 4.11
C ASP A 457 -22.43 -11.08 3.42
N LYS A 458 -21.56 -10.33 4.08
CA LYS A 458 -20.75 -9.31 3.40
C LYS A 458 -19.36 -9.89 3.20
N ASP A 459 -19.15 -10.56 2.07
CA ASP A 459 -17.83 -11.02 1.65
C ASP A 459 -16.88 -9.80 1.54
N ILE A 460 -15.98 -9.64 2.50
CA ILE A 460 -14.81 -8.75 2.38
C ILE A 460 -13.67 -9.60 1.85
N GLU A 461 -13.10 -9.21 0.71
CA GLU A 461 -11.98 -9.90 0.08
C GLU A 461 -10.66 -9.36 0.64
N ALA A 462 -9.97 -10.16 1.48
CA ALA A 462 -8.58 -9.91 1.84
C ALA A 462 -7.67 -10.83 1.01
N VAL A 463 -6.70 -10.23 0.33
CA VAL A 463 -5.66 -10.97 -0.39
C VAL A 463 -4.41 -10.97 0.46
N VAL A 464 -3.94 -12.17 0.77
CA VAL A 464 -2.82 -12.45 1.67
C VAL A 464 -1.67 -13.09 0.91
#